data_AF-K2G178-F1
#
_entry.id   AF-K2G178-F1
#
_cell.length_a   1.000
_cell.length_b   1.000
_cell.length_c   1.000
_cell.angle_alpha   90.00
_cell.angle_beta   90.00
_cell.angle_gamma   90.00
#
_symmetry.space_group_name_H-M   'P 1'
#
loop_
_entity.id
_entity.type
_entity.pdbx_description
1 polymer ?
#
loop_
_entity_poly.entity_id
_entity_poly.type
_entity_poly.pdbx_seq_one_letter_code
_entity_poly.pdbx_strand_id
1 'polypeptide(L)'
;SKSGGSGIDLLPDSATICSCNNVSKADICSAIDGGATSLGALKKCTQAATACGGCAPLVTQVLKSELQRQGVTVNNHLCEHFAYSRQELYHLVRVHEIKTFSDLIQQHGHGMGCDICKPTVANILASCWNDFVLKPSHAGLQDSNDYYLGNIQKDGSYSIVPRVAGGEITPDGLITIGQIAKDYGLYTKITGGQRIDMFGAQVHQLPEIWEKLINAGFESGHAYGKSLRTVKSCVGSTWCRFGVDDSVGLAIFLENRYKGLRSPHKTKMAVSGCTRECAEAQSKDVGVIATEKGWNLYVCGNGGMKPRHAELLASDLDTPTLIKYIDRFFMFYIQTADRLQRTSVWRDNMEGGLDYLKDVIVHDSLGIATELESRMQHVIGTYQDEWRSAIEDPEVRKRFKTFINAKAAEQNDPHIQFAPVRGQIRPKTEAERDLNRIPVVEA
;
A
#
# COMPACT_ATOMS: atom_id res chain seq x y z
N SER A 1 -16.91 -15.03 -31.77
CA SER A 1 -16.56 -15.01 -30.33
C SER A 1 -15.21 -14.32 -30.18
N LYS A 2 -15.19 -13.03 -29.86
CA LYS A 2 -13.94 -12.34 -29.51
C LYS A 2 -13.61 -12.75 -28.08
N SER A 3 -12.53 -13.52 -27.91
CA SER A 3 -11.92 -13.75 -26.60
C SER A 3 -11.73 -12.39 -25.91
N GLY A 4 -12.21 -12.29 -24.67
CA GLY A 4 -12.04 -11.09 -23.85
C GLY A 4 -10.56 -10.82 -23.64
N GLY A 5 -10.02 -9.87 -24.39
CA GLY A 5 -8.66 -9.38 -24.18
C GLY A 5 -8.57 -8.70 -22.81
N SER A 6 -7.43 -8.87 -22.16
CA SER A 6 -7.09 -8.11 -20.96
C SER A 6 -7.16 -6.61 -21.25
N GLY A 7 -7.37 -5.77 -20.23
CA GLY A 7 -7.47 -4.31 -20.43
C GLY A 7 -6.27 -3.66 -21.15
N ILE A 8 -5.14 -4.36 -21.28
CA ILE A 8 -3.95 -3.91 -22.01
C ILE A 8 -4.01 -4.17 -23.51
N ASP A 9 -4.77 -5.17 -23.93
CA ASP A 9 -4.94 -5.54 -25.34
C ASP A 9 -5.74 -4.46 -26.07
N LEU A 10 -6.62 -3.77 -25.33
CA LEU A 10 -7.42 -2.66 -25.79
C LEU A 10 -6.65 -1.32 -25.89
N LEU A 11 -5.42 -1.24 -25.37
CA LEU A 11 -4.62 -0.01 -25.51
C LEU A 11 -4.15 0.17 -26.96
N PRO A 12 -4.27 1.37 -27.55
CA PRO A 12 -3.71 1.65 -28.87
C PRO A 12 -2.18 1.62 -28.82
N ASP A 13 -1.54 1.36 -29.95
CA ASP A 13 -0.08 1.29 -30.07
C ASP A 13 0.60 2.60 -29.67
N SER A 14 -0.07 3.74 -29.89
CA SER A 14 0.38 5.06 -29.48
C SER A 14 0.25 5.36 -27.99
N ALA A 15 -0.34 4.45 -27.19
CA ALA A 15 -0.52 4.67 -25.76
C ALA A 15 0.84 4.78 -25.06
N THR A 16 1.09 5.89 -24.38
CA THR A 16 2.29 6.06 -23.55
C THR A 16 2.26 5.13 -22.35
N ILE A 17 3.24 4.23 -22.26
CA ILE A 17 3.41 3.29 -21.15
C ILE A 17 4.40 3.84 -20.12
N CYS A 18 5.48 4.49 -20.56
CA CYS A 18 6.46 5.15 -19.69
C CYS A 18 6.53 6.64 -19.97
N SER A 19 6.03 7.48 -19.07
CA SER A 19 6.08 8.95 -19.25
C SER A 19 7.49 9.52 -19.06
N CYS A 20 8.31 8.95 -18.17
CA CYS A 20 9.66 9.48 -17.88
C CYS A 20 10.60 9.40 -19.08
N ASN A 21 10.51 8.30 -19.85
CA ASN A 21 11.36 8.04 -21.01
C ASN A 21 10.56 8.05 -22.33
N ASN A 22 9.31 8.54 -22.29
CA ASN A 22 8.40 8.65 -23.43
C ASN A 22 8.29 7.36 -24.28
N VAL A 23 8.07 6.22 -23.64
CA VAL A 23 7.97 4.91 -24.31
C VAL A 23 6.50 4.55 -24.51
N SER A 24 6.11 4.21 -25.74
CA SER A 24 4.77 3.78 -26.13
C SER A 24 4.59 2.26 -26.07
N LYS A 25 3.35 1.78 -26.24
CA LYS A 25 3.05 0.35 -26.39
C LYS A 25 3.75 -0.22 -27.62
N ALA A 26 3.76 0.52 -28.74
CA ALA A 26 4.42 0.13 -29.98
C ALA A 26 5.92 -0.13 -29.79
N ASP A 27 6.61 0.73 -29.03
CA ASP A 27 8.04 0.58 -28.75
C ASP A 27 8.35 -0.70 -27.97
N ILE A 28 7.48 -1.04 -27.02
CA ILE A 28 7.60 -2.27 -26.24
C ILE A 28 7.35 -3.49 -27.12
N CYS A 29 6.25 -3.50 -27.90
CA CYS A 29 5.95 -4.60 -28.82
C CYS A 29 7.08 -4.80 -29.85
N SER A 30 7.62 -3.71 -30.42
CA SER A 30 8.75 -3.77 -31.35
C SER A 30 10.01 -4.37 -30.71
N ALA A 31 10.27 -4.06 -29.44
CA ALA A 31 11.39 -4.66 -28.71
C ALA A 31 11.17 -6.17 -28.44
N ILE A 32 9.93 -6.60 -28.19
CA ILE A 32 9.57 -8.01 -28.01
C ILE A 32 9.73 -8.78 -29.33
N ASP A 33 9.25 -8.20 -30.44
CA ASP A 33 9.47 -8.74 -31.79
C ASP A 33 10.97 -8.84 -32.13
N GLY A 34 11.77 -7.92 -31.59
CA GLY A 34 13.23 -7.93 -31.65
C GLY A 34 13.92 -8.94 -30.69
N GLY A 35 13.15 -9.75 -29.95
CA GLY A 35 13.67 -10.82 -29.07
C GLY A 35 13.73 -10.48 -27.58
N ALA A 36 13.19 -9.34 -27.13
CA ALA A 36 13.15 -9.01 -25.70
C ALA A 36 12.05 -9.80 -24.96
N THR A 37 12.42 -10.93 -24.35
CA THR A 37 11.47 -11.84 -23.66
C THR A 37 11.41 -11.65 -22.14
N SER A 38 12.07 -10.63 -21.60
CA SER A 38 12.08 -10.33 -20.15
C SER A 38 11.98 -8.84 -19.88
N LEU A 39 11.50 -8.47 -18.68
CA LEU A 39 11.47 -7.07 -18.25
C LEU A 39 12.86 -6.44 -18.24
N GLY A 40 13.90 -7.20 -17.88
CA GLY A 40 15.29 -6.74 -17.92
C GLY A 40 15.76 -6.41 -19.34
N ALA A 41 15.41 -7.26 -20.30
CA ALA A 41 15.68 -6.98 -21.72
C ALA A 41 14.94 -5.73 -22.19
N LEU A 42 13.65 -5.58 -21.83
CA LEU A 42 12.87 -4.39 -22.18
C LEU A 42 13.43 -3.10 -21.57
N LYS A 43 13.86 -3.14 -20.30
CA LYS A 43 14.53 -1.99 -19.65
C LYS A 43 15.77 -1.58 -20.43
N LYS A 44 16.58 -2.54 -20.88
CA LYS A 44 17.81 -2.27 -21.64
C LYS A 44 17.51 -1.69 -23.03
N CYS A 45 16.52 -2.24 -23.73
CA CYS A 45 16.18 -1.85 -25.10
C CYS A 45 15.40 -0.54 -25.18
N THR A 46 14.41 -0.34 -24.30
CA THR A 46 13.45 0.77 -24.40
C THR A 46 13.66 1.86 -23.36
N GLN A 47 14.48 1.61 -22.32
CA GLN A 47 14.57 2.45 -21.12
C GLN A 47 13.25 2.54 -20.34
N ALA A 48 12.19 1.82 -20.69
CA ALA A 48 10.98 1.82 -19.87
C ALA A 48 11.29 1.27 -18.46
N ALA A 49 10.72 1.91 -17.43
CA ALA A 49 10.89 1.53 -16.02
C ALA A 49 12.32 1.65 -15.44
N THR A 50 13.22 2.41 -16.07
CA THR A 50 14.57 2.69 -15.54
C THR A 50 14.65 3.96 -14.69
N ALA A 51 13.80 4.97 -14.96
CA ALA A 51 13.86 6.26 -14.26
C ALA A 51 13.14 6.26 -12.89
N CYS A 52 11.81 6.18 -12.88
CA CYS A 52 11.01 6.18 -11.64
C CYS A 52 10.48 4.79 -11.25
N GLY A 53 10.64 3.78 -12.13
CA GLY A 53 10.11 2.43 -11.96
C GLY A 53 8.59 2.28 -12.01
N GLY A 54 7.82 3.37 -12.01
CA GLY A 54 6.36 3.35 -11.85
C GLY A 54 5.58 2.58 -12.92
N CYS A 55 6.11 2.49 -14.14
CA CYS A 55 5.49 1.76 -15.24
C CYS A 55 5.88 0.29 -15.33
N ALA A 56 6.78 -0.23 -14.47
CA ALA A 56 7.26 -1.61 -14.55
C ALA A 56 6.15 -2.67 -14.58
N PRO A 57 5.06 -2.55 -13.77
CA PRO A 57 3.97 -3.51 -13.83
C PRO A 57 3.23 -3.49 -15.18
N LEU A 58 3.02 -2.31 -15.75
CA LEU A 58 2.33 -2.14 -17.03
C LEU A 58 3.18 -2.68 -18.19
N VAL A 59 4.49 -2.41 -18.18
CA VAL A 59 5.45 -2.98 -19.14
C VAL A 59 5.43 -4.51 -19.07
N THR A 60 5.40 -5.08 -17.86
CA THR A 60 5.34 -6.53 -17.64
C THR A 60 4.05 -7.13 -18.18
N GLN A 61 2.92 -6.43 -18.04
CA GLN A 61 1.64 -6.87 -18.62
C GLN A 61 1.67 -6.87 -20.14
N VAL A 62 2.22 -5.83 -20.78
CA VAL A 62 2.38 -5.80 -22.25
C VAL A 62 3.26 -6.95 -22.71
N LEU A 63 4.38 -7.18 -22.00
CA LEU A 63 5.29 -8.29 -22.27
C LEU A 63 4.57 -9.64 -22.22
N LYS A 64 3.84 -9.92 -21.13
CA LYS A 64 3.13 -11.19 -20.97
C LYS A 64 2.06 -11.39 -22.05
N SER A 65 1.27 -10.36 -22.34
CA SER A 65 0.22 -10.44 -23.37
C SER A 65 0.82 -10.71 -24.75
N GLU A 66 1.87 -9.98 -25.13
CA GLU A 66 2.51 -10.14 -26.44
C GLU A 66 3.20 -11.49 -26.58
N LEU A 67 3.92 -11.95 -25.55
CA LEU A 67 4.51 -13.30 -25.56
C LEU A 67 3.45 -14.39 -25.69
N GLN A 68 2.33 -14.26 -24.99
CA GLN A 68 1.21 -15.18 -25.12
C GLN A 68 0.61 -15.15 -26.53
N ARG A 69 0.51 -13.97 -27.16
CA ARG A 69 0.08 -13.81 -28.56
C ARG A 69 1.02 -14.50 -29.54
N GLN A 70 2.32 -14.52 -29.24
CA GLN A 70 3.34 -15.26 -30.00
C GLN A 70 3.37 -16.77 -29.68
N GLY A 71 2.47 -17.28 -28.84
CA GLY A 71 2.37 -18.69 -28.49
C GLY A 71 3.39 -19.15 -27.43
N VAL A 72 4.07 -18.22 -26.76
CA VAL A 72 5.00 -18.54 -25.66
C VAL A 72 4.18 -18.83 -24.40
N THR A 73 4.40 -19.99 -23.79
CA THR A 73 3.78 -20.35 -22.51
C THR A 73 4.28 -19.40 -21.42
N VAL A 74 3.41 -18.50 -20.96
CA VAL A 74 3.69 -17.62 -19.83
C VAL A 74 3.44 -18.38 -18.54
N ASN A 75 4.49 -18.58 -17.76
CA ASN A 75 4.37 -19.18 -16.44
C ASN A 75 3.96 -18.12 -15.39
N ASN A 76 3.03 -18.48 -14.51
CA ASN A 76 2.56 -17.65 -13.40
C ASN A 76 3.29 -17.93 -12.06
N HIS A 77 4.39 -18.70 -12.09
CA HIS A 77 5.29 -18.84 -10.95
C HIS A 77 5.68 -17.48 -10.36
N LEU A 78 5.71 -17.39 -9.03
CA LEU A 78 6.11 -16.19 -8.32
C LEU A 78 7.59 -15.84 -8.57
N CYS A 79 8.46 -16.86 -8.47
CA CYS A 79 9.89 -16.77 -8.74
C CYS A 79 10.48 -18.18 -8.86
N GLU A 80 11.79 -18.29 -9.03
CA GLU A 80 12.49 -19.58 -9.08
C GLU A 80 12.24 -20.47 -7.85
N HIS A 81 11.97 -19.90 -6.67
CA HIS A 81 11.77 -20.64 -5.42
C HIS A 81 10.37 -21.26 -5.28
N PHE A 82 9.38 -20.75 -6.02
CA PHE A 82 7.97 -21.14 -5.88
C PHE A 82 7.31 -21.26 -7.24
N ALA A 83 6.97 -22.49 -7.61
CA ALA A 83 6.24 -22.85 -8.82
C ALA A 83 4.74 -22.52 -8.76
N TYR A 84 4.38 -21.45 -8.04
CA TYR A 84 3.01 -21.06 -7.73
C TYR A 84 2.86 -19.55 -7.89
N SER A 85 1.68 -19.12 -8.31
CA SER A 85 1.25 -17.74 -8.25
C SER A 85 1.05 -17.27 -6.82
N ARG A 86 0.95 -15.95 -6.62
CA ARG A 86 0.66 -15.36 -5.31
C ARG A 86 -0.69 -15.82 -4.74
N GLN A 87 -1.69 -16.01 -5.60
CA GLN A 87 -3.01 -16.52 -5.22
C GLN A 87 -2.94 -17.98 -4.75
N GLU A 88 -2.24 -18.84 -5.48
CA GLU A 88 -2.06 -20.25 -5.09
C GLU A 88 -1.29 -20.36 -3.76
N LEU A 89 -0.23 -19.56 -3.56
CA LEU A 89 0.47 -19.50 -2.28
C LEU A 89 -0.43 -19.03 -1.13
N TYR A 90 -1.31 -18.05 -1.39
CA TYR A 90 -2.30 -17.64 -0.39
C TYR A 90 -3.19 -18.82 0.01
N HIS A 91 -3.70 -19.58 -0.97
CA HIS A 91 -4.52 -20.76 -0.70
C HIS A 91 -3.76 -21.84 0.07
N LEU A 92 -2.52 -22.14 -0.30
CA LEU A 92 -1.66 -23.11 0.41
C LEU A 92 -1.44 -22.69 1.87
N VAL A 93 -1.13 -21.41 2.12
CA VAL A 93 -0.97 -20.88 3.47
C VAL A 93 -2.24 -21.07 4.31
N ARG A 94 -3.42 -20.84 3.71
CA ARG A 94 -4.69 -20.95 4.41
C ARG A 94 -5.11 -22.40 4.66
N VAL A 95 -4.98 -23.27 3.66
CA VAL A 95 -5.40 -24.69 3.75
C VAL A 95 -4.51 -25.47 4.71
N HIS A 96 -3.20 -25.22 4.70
CA HIS A 96 -2.23 -25.91 5.56
C HIS A 96 -1.93 -25.16 6.86
N GLU A 97 -2.64 -24.06 7.13
CA GLU A 97 -2.45 -23.20 8.31
C GLU A 97 -0.98 -22.77 8.54
N ILE A 98 -0.25 -22.50 7.45
CA ILE A 98 1.19 -22.21 7.49
C ILE A 98 1.44 -20.84 8.09
N LYS A 99 2.25 -20.76 9.14
CA LYS A 99 2.53 -19.51 9.87
C LYS A 99 3.92 -18.94 9.63
N THR A 100 4.84 -19.68 9.01
CA THR A 100 6.22 -19.20 8.79
C THR A 100 6.67 -19.37 7.35
N PHE A 101 7.63 -18.54 6.93
CA PHE A 101 8.26 -18.69 5.61
C PHE A 101 9.01 -20.01 5.49
N SER A 102 9.69 -20.43 6.57
CA SER A 102 10.43 -21.69 6.61
C SER A 102 9.53 -22.90 6.33
N ASP A 103 8.35 -22.93 6.96
CA ASP A 103 7.38 -24.00 6.71
C ASP A 103 6.87 -23.97 5.27
N LEU A 104 6.54 -22.79 4.74
CA LEU A 104 6.03 -22.64 3.39
C LEU A 104 7.05 -23.07 2.33
N ILE A 105 8.30 -22.62 2.46
CA ILE A 105 9.35 -22.94 1.49
C ILE A 105 9.77 -24.41 1.59
N GLN A 106 9.72 -25.03 2.78
CA GLN A 106 10.01 -26.44 2.94
C GLN A 106 8.92 -27.33 2.32
N GLN A 107 7.64 -26.95 2.47
CA GLN A 107 6.50 -27.76 2.00
C GLN A 107 6.20 -27.54 0.51
N HIS A 108 6.37 -26.31 0.01
CA HIS A 108 5.86 -25.89 -1.30
C HIS A 108 6.88 -25.11 -2.14
N GLY A 109 8.15 -25.08 -1.77
CA GLY A 109 9.20 -24.38 -2.50
C GLY A 109 10.57 -25.04 -2.37
N HIS A 110 11.62 -24.28 -2.67
CA HIS A 110 13.00 -24.71 -2.45
C HIS A 110 13.95 -23.50 -2.31
N GLY A 111 15.15 -23.73 -1.78
CA GLY A 111 16.18 -22.69 -1.61
C GLY A 111 15.97 -21.82 -0.37
N MET A 112 16.55 -20.60 -0.38
CA MET A 112 16.52 -19.66 0.76
C MET A 112 15.57 -18.46 0.56
N GLY A 113 14.96 -18.35 -0.61
CA GLY A 113 14.11 -17.23 -1.01
C GLY A 113 14.90 -15.99 -1.47
N CYS A 114 14.22 -15.13 -2.23
CA CYS A 114 14.75 -13.90 -2.79
C CYS A 114 13.93 -12.66 -2.36
N ASP A 115 14.32 -11.50 -2.88
CA ASP A 115 13.66 -10.20 -2.76
C ASP A 115 12.25 -10.14 -3.37
N ILE A 116 11.84 -11.15 -4.14
CA ILE A 116 10.47 -11.30 -4.64
C ILE A 116 9.62 -12.11 -3.65
N CYS A 117 10.02 -13.33 -3.32
CA CYS A 117 9.15 -14.23 -2.56
C CYS A 117 9.09 -13.91 -1.07
N LYS A 118 10.18 -13.45 -0.45
CA LYS A 118 10.19 -13.10 0.98
C LYS A 118 9.15 -12.04 1.35
N PRO A 119 9.15 -10.84 0.72
CA PRO A 119 8.14 -9.82 1.04
C PRO A 119 6.73 -10.24 0.59
N THR A 120 6.60 -11.06 -0.47
CA THR A 120 5.29 -11.58 -0.89
C THR A 120 4.69 -12.51 0.15
N VAL A 121 5.47 -13.46 0.66
CA VAL A 121 5.03 -14.38 1.69
C VAL A 121 4.81 -13.65 3.01
N ALA A 122 5.67 -12.70 3.38
CA ALA A 122 5.45 -11.83 4.54
C ALA A 122 4.08 -11.13 4.47
N ASN A 123 3.73 -10.58 3.30
CA ASN A 123 2.43 -9.97 3.07
C ASN A 123 1.28 -10.97 3.19
N ILE A 124 1.40 -12.16 2.60
CA ILE A 124 0.39 -13.23 2.71
C ILE A 124 0.18 -13.61 4.18
N LEU A 125 1.26 -13.92 4.91
CA LEU A 125 1.21 -14.29 6.32
C LEU A 125 0.56 -13.20 7.17
N ALA A 126 0.94 -11.93 6.96
CA ALA A 126 0.34 -10.82 7.69
C ALA A 126 -1.14 -10.62 7.35
N SER A 127 -1.54 -10.80 6.08
CA SER A 127 -2.95 -10.76 5.68
C SER A 127 -3.79 -11.94 6.19
N CYS A 128 -3.18 -13.09 6.46
CA CYS A 128 -3.89 -14.27 6.96
C CYS A 128 -3.99 -14.29 8.48
N TRP A 129 -2.88 -13.95 9.17
CA TRP A 129 -2.71 -14.19 10.60
C TRP A 129 -2.62 -12.91 11.42
N ASN A 130 -2.29 -11.79 10.80
CA ASN A 130 -2.14 -10.46 11.42
C ASN A 130 -1.11 -10.42 12.56
N ASP A 131 -0.08 -11.27 12.45
CA ASP A 131 1.05 -11.26 13.37
C ASP A 131 1.90 -9.99 13.22
N PHE A 132 2.51 -9.54 14.32
CA PHE A 132 3.43 -8.41 14.29
C PHE A 132 4.59 -8.65 13.32
N VAL A 133 4.74 -7.75 12.35
CA VAL A 133 5.67 -7.90 11.21
C VAL A 133 7.15 -7.99 11.62
N LEU A 134 7.51 -7.49 12.81
CA LEU A 134 8.87 -7.58 13.35
C LEU A 134 9.10 -8.73 14.33
N LYS A 135 8.16 -9.68 14.47
CA LYS A 135 8.44 -10.95 15.16
C LYS A 135 9.67 -11.61 14.52
N PRO A 136 10.51 -12.33 15.30
CA PRO A 136 11.75 -12.93 14.77
C PRO A 136 11.55 -13.80 13.52
N SER A 137 10.43 -14.52 13.41
CA SER A 137 10.05 -15.35 12.26
C SER A 137 9.65 -14.56 11.01
N HIS A 138 9.32 -13.28 11.14
CA HIS A 138 8.80 -12.44 10.05
C HIS A 138 9.73 -11.30 9.67
N ALA A 139 10.50 -10.76 10.62
CA ALA A 139 11.28 -9.54 10.44
C ALA A 139 12.22 -9.63 9.23
N GLY A 140 12.95 -10.75 9.08
CA GLY A 140 13.89 -10.95 7.97
C GLY A 140 13.25 -11.08 6.58
N LEU A 141 11.92 -11.10 6.49
CA LEU A 141 11.17 -11.18 5.24
C LEU A 141 10.69 -9.81 4.74
N GLN A 142 10.68 -8.81 5.61
CA GLN A 142 10.11 -7.50 5.32
C GLN A 142 11.01 -6.72 4.36
N ASP A 143 10.37 -5.87 3.53
CA ASP A 143 11.11 -4.83 2.83
C ASP A 143 11.59 -3.75 3.82
N SER A 144 12.46 -2.85 3.36
CA SER A 144 13.04 -1.81 4.24
C SER A 144 11.99 -0.94 4.95
N ASN A 145 10.84 -0.70 4.32
CA ASN A 145 9.82 0.18 4.89
C ASN A 145 9.08 -0.51 6.04
N ASP A 146 8.69 -1.77 5.87
CA ASP A 146 8.07 -2.57 6.92
C ASP A 146 9.10 -2.99 7.99
N TYR A 147 10.37 -3.18 7.65
CA TYR A 147 11.43 -3.52 8.60
C TYR A 147 11.74 -2.40 9.61
N TYR A 148 11.61 -1.14 9.17
CA TYR A 148 11.83 0.05 10.00
C TYR A 148 10.54 0.80 10.35
N LEU A 149 9.38 0.22 10.05
CA LEU A 149 8.06 0.79 10.33
C LEU A 149 7.94 2.27 9.89
N GLY A 150 8.56 2.62 8.76
CA GLY A 150 8.70 3.99 8.28
C GLY A 150 9.18 4.04 6.83
N ASN A 151 8.73 5.02 6.03
CA ASN A 151 9.22 5.12 4.66
C ASN A 151 10.64 5.68 4.65
N ILE A 152 11.57 4.94 4.07
CA ILE A 152 12.91 5.44 3.79
C ILE A 152 12.86 6.53 2.71
N GLN A 153 13.61 7.61 2.92
CA GLN A 153 13.75 8.74 2.01
C GLN A 153 15.05 8.65 1.21
N LYS A 154 15.17 9.48 0.16
CA LYS A 154 16.34 9.45 -0.76
C LYS A 154 17.69 9.70 -0.08
N ASP A 155 17.70 10.34 1.08
CA ASP A 155 18.89 10.63 1.86
C ASP A 155 19.16 9.63 2.99
N GLY A 156 18.32 8.60 3.14
CA GLY A 156 18.41 7.61 4.22
C GLY A 156 17.65 7.99 5.49
N SER A 157 17.04 9.18 5.54
CA SER A 157 16.11 9.56 6.59
C SER A 157 14.75 8.86 6.45
N TYR A 158 13.86 9.03 7.42
CA TYR A 158 12.56 8.37 7.48
C TYR A 158 11.43 9.39 7.63
N SER A 159 10.25 9.02 7.11
CA SER A 159 9.01 9.78 7.32
C SER A 159 8.23 9.25 8.52
N ILE A 160 7.62 10.13 9.30
CA ILE A 160 6.72 9.84 10.41
C ILE A 160 5.36 10.42 10.08
N VAL A 161 4.34 9.57 10.09
CA VAL A 161 2.96 9.95 9.73
C VAL A 161 2.01 9.36 10.77
N PRO A 162 1.65 10.13 11.82
CA PRO A 162 0.66 9.68 12.77
C PRO A 162 -0.71 9.51 12.10
N ARG A 163 -1.53 8.62 12.65
CA ARG A 163 -2.92 8.44 12.23
C ARG A 163 -3.74 9.66 12.65
N VAL A 164 -4.54 10.16 11.72
CA VAL A 164 -5.53 11.23 11.94
C VAL A 164 -6.83 10.73 11.32
N ALA A 165 -7.64 10.02 12.12
CA ALA A 165 -8.81 9.30 11.62
C ALA A 165 -9.85 10.27 11.07
N GLY A 166 -10.33 10.04 9.84
CA GLY A 166 -11.28 10.94 9.17
C GLY A 166 -10.75 12.35 8.89
N GLY A 167 -9.46 12.63 9.17
CA GLY A 167 -8.88 13.97 9.11
C GLY A 167 -9.17 14.86 10.33
N GLU A 168 -9.75 14.33 11.41
CA GLU A 168 -10.00 15.09 12.63
C GLU A 168 -8.80 15.09 13.57
N ILE A 169 -8.35 16.29 13.95
CA ILE A 169 -7.24 16.51 14.88
C ILE A 169 -7.64 17.57 15.91
N THR A 170 -7.35 17.31 17.18
CA THR A 170 -7.58 18.28 18.26
C THR A 170 -6.53 19.40 18.21
N PRO A 171 -6.82 20.60 18.74
CA PRO A 171 -5.82 21.66 18.86
C PRO A 171 -4.55 21.21 19.60
N ASP A 172 -4.69 20.48 20.70
CA ASP A 172 -3.54 19.96 21.48
C ASP A 172 -2.73 18.91 20.70
N GLY A 173 -3.41 18.04 19.94
CA GLY A 173 -2.75 17.09 19.05
C GLY A 173 -1.96 17.80 17.95
N LEU A 174 -2.54 18.86 17.36
CA LEU A 174 -1.88 19.68 16.35
C LEU A 174 -0.64 20.41 16.92
N ILE A 175 -0.76 20.99 18.12
CA ILE A 175 0.37 21.62 18.84
C ILE A 175 1.45 20.58 19.11
N THR A 176 1.08 19.38 19.55
CA THR A 176 2.03 18.30 19.87
C THR A 176 2.83 17.87 18.63
N ILE A 177 2.17 17.65 17.49
CA ILE A 177 2.86 17.35 16.23
C ILE A 177 3.83 18.49 15.86
N GLY A 178 3.38 19.75 15.99
CA GLY A 178 4.22 20.92 15.71
C GLY A 178 5.45 20.99 16.61
N GLN A 179 5.28 20.70 17.90
CA GLN A 179 6.38 20.70 18.87
C GLN A 179 7.39 19.60 18.58
N ILE A 180 6.92 18.38 18.29
CA ILE A 180 7.79 17.25 17.91
C ILE A 180 8.56 17.59 16.62
N ALA A 181 7.88 18.13 15.60
CA ALA A 181 8.56 18.53 14.38
C ALA A 181 9.65 19.58 14.64
N LYS A 182 9.42 20.52 15.56
CA LYS A 182 10.40 21.53 15.96
C LYS A 182 11.58 20.92 16.73
N ASP A 183 11.32 20.06 17.71
CA ASP A 183 12.33 19.43 18.57
C ASP A 183 13.33 18.58 17.75
N TYR A 184 12.83 17.88 16.73
CA TYR A 184 13.64 17.00 15.89
C TYR A 184 14.02 17.62 14.53
N GLY A 185 13.69 18.89 14.29
CA GLY A 185 14.03 19.62 13.06
C GLY A 185 13.41 19.03 11.79
N LEU A 186 12.17 18.54 11.85
CA LEU A 186 11.52 17.80 10.76
C LEU A 186 10.82 18.73 9.75
N TYR A 187 10.85 18.36 8.47
CA TYR A 187 10.02 18.97 7.44
C TYR A 187 8.56 18.50 7.61
N THR A 188 7.59 19.42 7.54
CA THR A 188 6.16 19.14 7.71
C THR A 188 5.37 19.43 6.44
N LYS A 189 4.38 18.57 6.14
CA LYS A 189 3.50 18.74 4.98
C LYS A 189 2.11 18.15 5.20
N ILE A 190 1.09 18.92 4.85
CA ILE A 190 -0.30 18.41 4.79
C ILE A 190 -0.44 17.52 3.56
N THR A 191 -1.04 16.34 3.74
CA THR A 191 -1.24 15.37 2.67
C THR A 191 -2.65 15.41 2.10
N GLY A 192 -2.81 14.87 0.90
CA GLY A 192 -4.14 14.66 0.30
C GLY A 192 -5.01 13.63 1.04
N GLY A 193 -4.47 12.94 2.06
CA GLY A 193 -5.21 12.04 2.94
C GLY A 193 -5.63 12.68 4.27
N GLN A 194 -5.61 14.02 4.37
CA GLN A 194 -5.96 14.77 5.59
C GLN A 194 -5.06 14.41 6.78
N ARG A 195 -3.76 14.28 6.54
CA ARG A 195 -2.75 14.00 7.57
C ARG A 195 -1.59 14.98 7.48
N ILE A 196 -0.75 14.98 8.51
CA ILE A 196 0.52 15.71 8.54
C ILE A 196 1.66 14.70 8.44
N ASP A 197 2.45 14.80 7.37
CA ASP A 197 3.68 14.05 7.22
C ASP A 197 4.85 14.86 7.81
N MET A 198 5.70 14.18 8.58
CA MET A 198 6.98 14.70 9.09
C MET A 198 8.13 13.94 8.43
N PHE A 199 9.15 14.63 7.91
CA PHE A 199 10.27 14.03 7.18
C PHE A 199 11.61 14.49 7.75
N GLY A 200 12.63 13.64 7.60
CA GLY A 200 14.01 13.95 8.01
C GLY A 200 14.44 13.28 9.30
N ALA A 201 13.59 12.41 9.88
CA ALA A 201 13.94 11.68 11.10
C ALA A 201 15.02 10.64 10.80
N GLN A 202 16.02 10.53 11.68
CA GLN A 202 17.00 9.44 11.62
C GLN A 202 16.46 8.18 12.29
N VAL A 203 16.99 7.01 11.91
CA VAL A 203 16.49 5.72 12.39
C VAL A 203 16.46 5.62 13.93
N HIS A 204 17.47 6.15 14.61
CA HIS A 204 17.57 6.12 16.07
C HIS A 204 16.55 7.04 16.77
N GLN A 205 16.03 8.05 16.07
CA GLN A 205 15.06 8.99 16.61
C GLN A 205 13.63 8.43 16.56
N LEU A 206 13.39 7.42 15.71
CA LEU A 206 12.03 6.93 15.46
C LEU A 206 11.33 6.45 16.75
N PRO A 207 11.94 5.61 17.61
CA PRO A 207 11.27 5.17 18.83
C PRO A 207 10.92 6.33 19.77
N GLU A 208 11.81 7.33 19.90
CA GLU A 208 11.58 8.47 20.79
C GLU A 208 10.44 9.37 20.28
N ILE A 209 10.40 9.62 18.97
CA ILE A 209 9.34 10.42 18.36
C ILE A 209 8.00 9.69 18.48
N TRP A 210 7.96 8.39 18.20
CA TRP A 210 6.74 7.61 18.31
C TRP A 210 6.26 7.46 19.75
N GLU A 211 7.16 7.36 20.73
CA GLU A 211 6.80 7.36 22.15
C GLU A 211 6.10 8.66 22.55
N LYS A 212 6.61 9.82 22.09
CA LYS A 212 5.94 11.12 22.30
C LYS A 212 4.57 11.20 21.62
N LEU A 213 4.46 10.72 20.38
CA LEU A 213 3.18 10.69 19.64
C LEU A 213 2.16 9.79 20.32
N ILE A 214 2.57 8.60 20.76
CA ILE A 214 1.70 7.62 21.44
C ILE A 214 1.22 8.17 22.78
N ASN A 215 2.10 8.82 23.55
CA ASN A 215 1.73 9.48 24.81
C ASN A 215 0.72 10.62 24.60
N ALA A 216 0.70 11.21 23.41
CA ALA A 216 -0.27 12.22 23.00
C ALA A 216 -1.56 11.63 22.38
N GLY A 217 -1.71 10.30 22.37
CA GLY A 217 -2.90 9.61 21.88
C GLY A 217 -2.88 9.27 20.38
N PHE A 218 -1.76 9.46 19.68
CA PHE A 218 -1.65 9.06 18.27
C PHE A 218 -1.30 7.57 18.12
N GLU A 219 -1.70 7.01 16.98
CA GLU A 219 -1.33 5.67 16.52
C GLU A 219 -0.52 5.77 15.22
N SER A 220 0.08 4.66 14.81
CA SER A 220 0.72 4.56 13.50
C SER A 220 -0.27 4.74 12.36
N GLY A 221 0.03 5.68 11.47
CA GLY A 221 -0.70 5.87 10.23
C GLY A 221 -0.42 4.80 9.18
N HIS A 222 0.51 3.87 9.43
CA HIS A 222 0.95 2.81 8.51
C HIS A 222 1.27 3.34 7.09
N ALA A 223 1.84 4.55 7.02
CA ALA A 223 2.18 5.21 5.76
C ALA A 223 3.31 4.50 4.98
N TYR A 224 3.93 3.47 5.56
CA TYR A 224 5.01 2.68 4.98
C TYR A 224 4.50 1.36 4.39
N GLY A 225 3.62 0.66 5.11
CA GLY A 225 3.15 -0.67 4.73
C GLY A 225 2.26 -0.73 3.49
N LYS A 226 2.12 -1.94 2.94
CA LYS A 226 1.02 -2.29 2.01
C LYS A 226 -0.24 -2.59 2.81
N SER A 227 -0.87 -1.52 3.29
CA SER A 227 -2.02 -1.57 4.18
C SER A 227 -3.03 -0.46 3.88
N LEU A 228 -4.13 -0.41 4.63
CA LEU A 228 -5.02 0.76 4.63
C LEU A 228 -4.23 2.02 5.02
N ARG A 229 -4.18 2.98 4.10
CA ARG A 229 -3.44 4.22 4.29
C ARG A 229 -4.25 5.29 4.98
N THR A 230 -5.50 5.53 4.60
CA THR A 230 -6.32 6.64 5.13
C THR A 230 -7.77 6.44 4.73
N VAL A 231 -8.69 6.96 5.56
CA VAL A 231 -10.09 7.17 5.18
C VAL A 231 -10.37 8.67 5.16
N LYS A 232 -10.35 9.26 3.97
CA LYS A 232 -10.60 10.71 3.80
C LYS A 232 -12.09 11.00 3.98
N SER A 233 -12.44 12.05 4.72
CA SER A 233 -13.83 12.48 4.91
C SER A 233 -14.05 13.91 4.40
N CYS A 234 -15.30 14.28 4.15
CA CYS A 234 -15.67 15.69 4.22
C CYS A 234 -16.31 15.97 5.58
N VAL A 235 -16.52 17.25 5.91
CA VAL A 235 -17.10 17.68 7.20
C VAL A 235 -18.57 17.26 7.41
N GLY A 236 -19.19 16.58 6.43
CA GLY A 236 -20.49 15.91 6.59
C GLY A 236 -21.66 16.84 6.91
N SER A 237 -22.77 16.24 7.36
CA SER A 237 -23.93 16.96 7.92
C SER A 237 -23.61 17.71 9.23
N THR A 238 -22.50 17.37 9.89
CA THR A 238 -22.04 18.04 11.12
C THR A 238 -21.77 19.53 10.92
N TRP A 239 -21.21 19.92 9.77
CA TRP A 239 -20.83 21.31 9.49
C TRP A 239 -21.30 21.83 8.13
N CYS A 240 -21.41 20.99 7.11
CA CYS A 240 -21.75 21.44 5.77
C CYS A 240 -23.26 21.57 5.62
N ARG A 241 -23.75 22.73 5.17
CA ARG A 241 -25.17 22.95 4.85
C ARG A 241 -25.77 22.00 3.79
N PHE A 242 -24.92 21.30 3.05
CA PHE A 242 -25.31 20.33 2.01
C PHE A 242 -25.04 18.88 2.44
N GLY A 243 -24.50 18.65 3.64
CA GLY A 243 -24.27 17.32 4.14
C GLY A 243 -25.60 16.60 4.35
N VAL A 244 -25.73 15.44 3.71
CA VAL A 244 -26.90 14.56 3.81
C VAL A 244 -26.76 13.66 5.04
N ASP A 245 -25.56 13.16 5.31
CA ASP A 245 -25.29 12.26 6.44
C ASP A 245 -23.89 12.49 7.05
N ASP A 246 -23.64 11.88 8.20
CA ASP A 246 -22.41 11.98 8.98
C ASP A 246 -21.27 11.17 8.33
N SER A 247 -20.62 11.78 7.34
CA SER A 247 -19.44 11.19 6.72
C SER A 247 -18.21 11.14 7.63
N VAL A 248 -18.14 11.99 8.65
CA VAL A 248 -16.95 12.05 9.53
C VAL A 248 -16.97 10.87 10.48
N GLY A 249 -18.10 10.66 11.18
CA GLY A 249 -18.28 9.52 12.07
C GLY A 249 -18.10 8.19 11.35
N LEU A 250 -18.67 8.04 10.15
CA LEU A 250 -18.48 6.83 9.35
C LEU A 250 -17.02 6.67 8.89
N ALA A 251 -16.33 7.73 8.46
CA ALA A 251 -14.92 7.65 8.09
C ALA A 251 -14.03 7.22 9.25
N ILE A 252 -14.24 7.77 10.44
CA ILE A 252 -13.52 7.40 11.67
C ILE A 252 -13.79 5.94 12.03
N PHE A 253 -15.04 5.50 11.95
CA PHE A 253 -15.41 4.10 12.18
C PHE A 253 -14.69 3.16 11.21
N LEU A 254 -14.74 3.44 9.90
CA LEU A 254 -14.08 2.61 8.88
C LEU A 254 -12.56 2.61 9.07
N GLU A 255 -11.96 3.76 9.38
CA GLU A 255 -10.52 3.84 9.59
C GLU A 255 -10.06 3.02 10.79
N ASN A 256 -10.82 3.06 11.89
CA ASN A 256 -10.54 2.27 13.10
C ASN A 256 -10.88 0.79 12.95
N ARG A 257 -11.85 0.43 12.10
CA ARG A 257 -12.15 -0.97 11.79
C ARG A 257 -11.03 -1.59 10.95
N TYR A 258 -10.58 -0.91 9.90
CA TYR A 258 -9.67 -1.49 8.92
C TYR A 258 -8.19 -1.09 9.11
N LYS A 259 -7.85 -0.42 10.22
CA LYS A 259 -6.44 -0.13 10.54
C LYS A 259 -5.63 -1.42 10.67
N GLY A 260 -4.39 -1.38 10.20
CA GLY A 260 -3.48 -2.54 10.18
C GLY A 260 -3.76 -3.55 9.07
N LEU A 261 -4.90 -3.49 8.35
CA LEU A 261 -5.24 -4.44 7.29
C LEU A 261 -4.14 -4.50 6.21
N ARG A 262 -3.36 -5.57 6.21
CA ARG A 262 -2.34 -5.85 5.18
C ARG A 262 -2.99 -6.38 3.92
N SER A 263 -2.52 -5.91 2.77
CA SER A 263 -3.08 -6.27 1.46
C SER A 263 -2.00 -6.27 0.37
N PRO A 264 -2.27 -6.85 -0.82
CA PRO A 264 -1.28 -6.97 -1.89
C PRO A 264 -0.63 -5.65 -2.30
N HIS A 265 -1.38 -4.55 -2.15
CA HIS A 265 -0.89 -3.20 -2.32
C HIS A 265 -1.67 -2.26 -1.40
N LYS A 266 -1.08 -1.09 -1.08
CA LYS A 266 -1.73 -0.01 -0.31
C LYS A 266 -3.14 0.29 -0.82
N THR A 267 -4.09 0.43 0.12
CA THR A 267 -5.49 0.78 -0.14
C THR A 267 -5.83 2.12 0.50
N LYS A 268 -6.83 2.79 -0.04
CA LYS A 268 -7.39 4.04 0.50
C LYS A 268 -8.90 3.95 0.50
N MET A 269 -9.52 4.61 1.46
CA MET A 269 -10.97 4.78 1.47
C MET A 269 -11.32 6.27 1.54
N ALA A 270 -12.57 6.59 1.23
CA ALA A 270 -13.11 7.90 1.56
C ALA A 270 -14.64 7.86 1.71
N VAL A 271 -15.15 8.78 2.54
CA VAL A 271 -16.58 8.93 2.81
C VAL A 271 -16.99 10.38 2.51
N SER A 272 -17.91 10.55 1.57
CA SER A 272 -18.53 11.85 1.27
C SER A 272 -19.94 11.88 1.82
N GLY A 273 -20.27 12.94 2.56
CA GLY A 273 -21.60 13.15 3.13
C GLY A 273 -22.65 13.62 2.13
N CYS A 274 -22.31 13.77 0.85
CA CYS A 274 -23.24 14.05 -0.25
C CYS A 274 -22.57 13.83 -1.61
N THR A 275 -23.33 13.96 -2.69
CA THR A 275 -22.89 13.80 -4.08
C THR A 275 -21.93 14.89 -4.58
N ARG A 276 -21.69 15.95 -3.81
CA ARG A 276 -20.65 16.96 -4.11
C ARG A 276 -19.23 16.42 -3.93
N GLU A 277 -19.09 15.28 -3.26
CA GLU A 277 -17.91 14.43 -3.40
C GLU A 277 -16.59 15.06 -2.90
N CYS A 278 -16.66 15.98 -1.92
CA CYS A 278 -15.47 16.69 -1.43
C CYS A 278 -14.35 15.75 -0.88
N ALA A 279 -14.68 14.50 -0.55
CA ALA A 279 -13.71 13.51 -0.09
C ALA A 279 -13.00 12.74 -1.22
N GLU A 280 -13.40 12.91 -2.49
CA GLU A 280 -12.86 12.15 -3.63
C GLU A 280 -13.00 10.61 -3.46
N ALA A 281 -14.08 10.16 -2.82
CA ALA A 281 -14.56 8.78 -2.73
C ALA A 281 -14.44 7.97 -4.02
N GLN A 282 -14.85 8.52 -5.17
CA GLN A 282 -14.77 7.81 -6.45
C GLN A 282 -13.33 7.70 -6.99
N SER A 283 -12.33 8.22 -6.30
CA SER A 283 -10.90 8.03 -6.66
C SER A 283 -10.18 7.03 -5.75
N LYS A 284 -10.89 6.40 -4.80
CA LYS A 284 -10.30 5.51 -3.78
C LYS A 284 -10.64 4.05 -4.07
N ASP A 285 -9.87 3.15 -3.45
CA ASP A 285 -10.09 1.70 -3.55
C ASP A 285 -11.49 1.31 -3.05
N VAL A 286 -11.98 2.00 -2.01
CA VAL A 286 -13.37 1.99 -1.54
C VAL A 286 -13.87 3.42 -1.32
N GLY A 287 -14.94 3.80 -2.00
CA GLY A 287 -15.60 5.09 -1.86
C GLY A 287 -17.01 4.91 -1.32
N VAL A 288 -17.39 5.74 -0.35
CA VAL A 288 -18.74 5.75 0.22
C VAL A 288 -19.34 7.14 0.04
N ILE A 289 -20.56 7.22 -0.50
CA ILE A 289 -21.25 8.49 -0.74
C ILE A 289 -22.65 8.42 -0.16
N ALA A 290 -22.99 9.38 0.72
CA ALA A 290 -24.33 9.49 1.29
C ALA A 290 -25.36 9.90 0.24
N THR A 291 -26.55 9.35 0.39
CA THR A 291 -27.78 9.68 -0.34
C THR A 291 -28.93 9.76 0.65
N GLU A 292 -30.08 10.27 0.22
CA GLU A 292 -31.28 10.32 1.07
C GLU A 292 -31.81 8.92 1.46
N LYS A 293 -31.36 7.86 0.77
CA LYS A 293 -31.79 6.47 0.98
C LYS A 293 -30.75 5.61 1.70
N GLY A 294 -29.62 6.19 2.13
CA GLY A 294 -28.49 5.46 2.70
C GLY A 294 -27.21 5.67 1.89
N TRP A 295 -26.39 4.63 1.76
CA TRP A 295 -25.03 4.75 1.21
C TRP A 295 -24.87 4.11 -0.17
N ASN A 296 -24.21 4.82 -1.07
CA ASN A 296 -23.67 4.24 -2.30
C ASN A 296 -22.23 3.79 -2.06
N LEU A 297 -21.94 2.53 -2.38
CA LEU A 297 -20.63 1.91 -2.27
C LEU A 297 -19.98 1.81 -3.65
N TYR A 298 -18.82 2.44 -3.79
CA TYR A 298 -17.97 2.40 -4.98
C TYR A 298 -16.68 1.65 -4.67
N VAL A 299 -16.15 0.90 -5.64
CA VAL A 299 -14.93 0.11 -5.47
C VAL A 299 -13.97 0.23 -6.66
N CYS A 300 -12.71 -0.14 -6.44
CA CYS A 300 -11.67 -0.26 -7.47
C CYS A 300 -11.25 1.07 -8.12
N GLY A 301 -11.42 2.19 -7.42
CA GLY A 301 -10.85 3.48 -7.79
C GLY A 301 -9.38 3.59 -7.41
N ASN A 302 -8.67 4.48 -8.08
CA ASN A 302 -7.24 4.66 -7.85
C ASN A 302 -6.77 6.04 -8.31
N GLY A 303 -6.07 6.78 -7.43
CA GLY A 303 -5.18 7.88 -7.82
C GLY A 303 -3.74 7.42 -8.04
N GLY A 304 -3.06 7.90 -9.07
CA GLY A 304 -1.67 7.57 -9.37
C GLY A 304 -1.33 7.77 -10.84
N MET A 305 -0.36 6.99 -11.35
CA MET A 305 0.12 7.09 -12.74
C MET A 305 -1.00 6.88 -13.77
N LYS A 306 -1.89 5.90 -13.54
CA LYS A 306 -3.11 5.68 -14.31
C LYS A 306 -4.31 5.92 -13.39
N PRO A 307 -4.85 7.14 -13.30
CA PRO A 307 -6.02 7.40 -12.49
C PRO A 307 -7.23 6.62 -13.03
N ARG A 308 -8.07 6.13 -12.13
CA ARG A 308 -9.27 5.36 -12.46
C ARG A 308 -10.37 5.70 -11.48
N HIS A 309 -11.57 5.99 -11.99
CA HIS A 309 -12.74 6.14 -11.16
C HIS A 309 -13.18 4.78 -10.61
N ALA A 310 -13.63 4.77 -9.37
CA ALA A 310 -14.29 3.65 -8.74
C ALA A 310 -15.65 3.42 -9.41
N GLU A 311 -16.10 2.17 -9.42
CA GLU A 311 -17.38 1.78 -10.00
C GLU A 311 -18.39 1.45 -8.91
N LEU A 312 -19.66 1.75 -9.17
CA LEU A 312 -20.76 1.52 -8.25
C LEU A 312 -20.98 0.00 -8.06
N LEU A 313 -20.73 -0.47 -6.84
CA LEU A 313 -20.97 -1.86 -6.43
C LEU A 313 -22.42 -2.06 -6.00
N ALA A 314 -22.92 -1.19 -5.12
CA ALA A 314 -24.29 -1.24 -4.60
C ALA A 314 -24.74 0.15 -4.13
N SER A 315 -26.05 0.37 -4.10
CA SER A 315 -26.70 1.63 -3.74
C SER A 315 -27.69 1.43 -2.59
N ASP A 316 -28.13 2.54 -1.99
CA ASP A 316 -29.20 2.56 -0.98
C ASP A 316 -28.94 1.62 0.21
N LEU A 317 -27.66 1.48 0.61
CA LEU A 317 -27.26 0.56 1.66
C LEU A 317 -27.49 1.16 3.05
N ASP A 318 -27.98 0.36 3.97
CA ASP A 318 -27.80 0.61 5.40
C ASP A 318 -26.35 0.38 5.83
N THR A 319 -25.95 0.98 6.96
CA THR A 319 -24.57 0.88 7.47
C THR A 319 -24.14 -0.57 7.73
N PRO A 320 -24.92 -1.43 8.41
CA PRO A 320 -24.52 -2.84 8.60
C PRO A 320 -24.21 -3.60 7.31
N THR A 321 -25.04 -3.43 6.28
CA THR A 321 -24.87 -4.08 4.97
C THR A 321 -23.66 -3.51 4.22
N LEU A 322 -23.47 -2.19 4.28
CA LEU A 322 -22.28 -1.52 3.77
C LEU A 322 -21.00 -2.13 4.34
N ILE A 323 -20.92 -2.32 5.67
CA ILE A 323 -19.74 -2.89 6.33
C ILE A 323 -19.49 -4.33 5.85
N LYS A 324 -20.52 -5.18 5.77
CA LYS A 324 -20.37 -6.54 5.25
C LYS A 324 -19.80 -6.57 3.83
N TYR A 325 -20.29 -5.70 2.95
CA TYR A 325 -19.80 -5.65 1.57
C TYR A 325 -18.35 -5.16 1.49
N ILE A 326 -17.94 -4.21 2.34
CA ILE A 326 -16.55 -3.77 2.42
C ILE A 326 -15.64 -4.90 2.95
N ASP A 327 -16.06 -5.63 3.99
CA ASP A 327 -15.33 -6.76 4.55
C ASP A 327 -15.07 -7.83 3.47
N ARG A 328 -16.15 -8.24 2.78
CA ARG A 328 -16.11 -9.22 1.69
C ARG A 328 -15.21 -8.73 0.56
N PHE A 329 -15.36 -7.48 0.12
CA PHE A 329 -14.58 -6.90 -0.97
C PHE A 329 -13.07 -6.96 -0.66
N PHE A 330 -12.66 -6.46 0.51
CA PHE A 330 -11.26 -6.46 0.87
C PHE A 330 -10.70 -7.87 1.01
N MET A 331 -11.42 -8.79 1.65
CA MET A 331 -10.94 -10.16 1.82
C MET A 331 -10.87 -10.92 0.50
N PHE A 332 -11.81 -10.70 -0.41
CA PHE A 332 -11.78 -11.30 -1.74
C PHE A 332 -10.62 -10.75 -2.58
N TYR A 333 -10.38 -9.43 -2.55
CA TYR A 333 -9.21 -8.80 -3.17
C TYR A 333 -7.90 -9.33 -2.57
N ILE A 334 -7.79 -9.40 -1.24
CA ILE A 334 -6.61 -9.92 -0.53
C ILE A 334 -6.36 -11.39 -0.87
N GLN A 335 -7.39 -12.19 -1.09
CA GLN A 335 -7.26 -13.59 -1.48
C GLN A 335 -6.79 -13.75 -2.92
N THR A 336 -7.31 -12.95 -3.85
CA THR A 336 -7.22 -13.26 -5.30
C THR A 336 -6.27 -12.37 -6.08
N ALA A 337 -5.94 -11.18 -5.61
CA ALA A 337 -5.08 -10.28 -6.36
C ALA A 337 -3.61 -10.74 -6.38
N ASP A 338 -2.89 -10.36 -7.42
CA ASP A 338 -1.47 -10.66 -7.60
C ASP A 338 -0.58 -9.71 -6.76
N ARG A 339 0.70 -10.03 -6.66
CA ARG A 339 1.70 -9.27 -5.93
C ARG A 339 1.76 -7.81 -6.40
N LEU A 340 1.67 -6.87 -5.46
CA LEU A 340 1.71 -5.43 -5.72
C LEU A 340 0.64 -4.95 -6.73
N GLN A 341 -0.42 -5.72 -6.93
CA GLN A 341 -1.54 -5.35 -7.81
C GLN A 341 -2.46 -4.38 -7.08
N ARG A 342 -2.87 -3.29 -7.75
CA ARG A 342 -3.91 -2.38 -7.22
C ARG A 342 -5.30 -2.97 -7.45
N THR A 343 -6.27 -2.63 -6.60
CA THR A 343 -7.69 -3.01 -6.78
C THR A 343 -8.23 -2.70 -8.17
N SER A 344 -7.96 -1.49 -8.69
CA SER A 344 -8.25 -1.10 -10.09
C SER A 344 -7.75 -2.09 -11.14
N VAL A 345 -6.47 -2.47 -11.07
CA VAL A 345 -5.83 -3.38 -12.03
C VAL A 345 -6.31 -4.81 -11.83
N TRP A 346 -6.56 -5.21 -10.59
CA TRP A 346 -7.15 -6.49 -10.23
C TRP A 346 -8.54 -6.64 -10.84
N ARG A 347 -9.41 -5.63 -10.69
CA ARG A 347 -10.71 -5.58 -11.36
C ARG A 347 -10.54 -5.64 -12.87
N ASP A 348 -9.66 -4.84 -13.47
CA ASP A 348 -9.53 -4.78 -14.93
C ASP A 348 -9.06 -6.12 -15.55
N ASN A 349 -8.40 -6.98 -14.77
CA ASN A 349 -7.94 -8.31 -15.18
C ASN A 349 -8.91 -9.44 -14.78
N MET A 350 -10.00 -9.13 -14.08
CA MET A 350 -10.98 -10.10 -13.60
C MET A 350 -11.94 -10.49 -14.74
N GLU A 351 -12.05 -11.79 -15.02
CA GLU A 351 -13.05 -12.31 -15.93
C GLU A 351 -14.46 -12.04 -15.38
N GLY A 352 -15.38 -11.57 -16.23
CA GLY A 352 -16.69 -11.08 -15.81
C GLY A 352 -16.69 -9.69 -15.13
N GLY A 353 -15.50 -9.13 -14.83
CA GLY A 353 -15.33 -7.76 -14.37
C GLY A 353 -16.16 -7.41 -13.13
N LEU A 354 -16.80 -6.23 -13.16
CA LEU A 354 -17.59 -5.73 -12.03
C LEU A 354 -18.84 -6.58 -11.77
N ASP A 355 -19.45 -7.16 -12.79
CA ASP A 355 -20.68 -7.95 -12.63
C ASP A 355 -20.39 -9.23 -11.85
N TYR A 356 -19.30 -9.93 -12.20
CA TYR A 356 -18.83 -11.06 -11.41
C TYR A 356 -18.49 -10.65 -9.96
N LEU A 357 -17.85 -9.48 -9.78
CA LEU A 357 -17.56 -8.99 -8.43
C LEU A 357 -18.85 -8.72 -7.62
N LYS A 358 -19.91 -8.19 -8.26
CA LYS A 358 -21.22 -8.02 -7.61
C LYS A 358 -21.82 -9.38 -7.23
N ASP A 359 -21.77 -10.35 -8.13
CA ASP A 359 -22.27 -11.69 -7.86
C ASP A 359 -21.59 -12.33 -6.64
N VAL A 360 -20.27 -12.20 -6.53
CA VAL A 360 -19.52 -12.76 -5.39
C VAL A 360 -19.79 -11.99 -4.09
N ILE A 361 -19.77 -10.65 -4.13
CA ILE A 361 -19.79 -9.83 -2.90
C ILE A 361 -21.21 -9.60 -2.39
N VAL A 362 -22.15 -9.32 -3.30
CA VAL A 362 -23.55 -8.95 -2.98
C VAL A 362 -24.42 -10.20 -2.95
N HIS A 363 -24.32 -11.05 -3.97
CA HIS A 363 -25.19 -12.22 -4.14
C HIS A 363 -24.61 -13.52 -3.55
N ASP A 364 -23.38 -13.48 -3.02
CA ASP A 364 -22.67 -14.62 -2.44
C ASP A 364 -22.69 -15.86 -3.35
N SER A 365 -22.47 -15.66 -4.64
CA SER A 365 -22.56 -16.71 -5.67
C SER A 365 -21.59 -17.88 -5.45
N LEU A 366 -20.53 -17.67 -4.65
CA LEU A 366 -19.56 -18.70 -4.27
C LEU A 366 -19.83 -19.32 -2.89
N GLY A 367 -20.78 -18.79 -2.10
CA GLY A 367 -21.07 -19.28 -0.75
C GLY A 367 -19.95 -19.05 0.27
N ILE A 368 -19.13 -18.01 0.08
CA ILE A 368 -17.94 -17.73 0.91
C ILE A 368 -18.08 -16.47 1.76
N ALA A 369 -19.20 -15.74 1.70
CA ALA A 369 -19.39 -14.47 2.39
C ALA A 369 -19.10 -14.56 3.90
N THR A 370 -19.67 -15.55 4.58
CA THR A 370 -19.45 -15.77 6.02
C THR A 370 -17.99 -16.00 6.35
N GLU A 371 -17.27 -16.72 5.49
CA GLU A 371 -15.84 -16.97 5.67
C GLU A 371 -15.01 -15.69 5.50
N LEU A 372 -15.31 -14.89 4.48
CA LEU A 372 -14.67 -13.60 4.25
C LEU A 372 -14.92 -12.64 5.43
N GLU A 373 -16.14 -12.56 5.94
CA GLU A 373 -16.49 -11.75 7.11
C GLU A 373 -15.75 -12.22 8.37
N SER A 374 -15.68 -13.54 8.62
CA SER A 374 -14.95 -14.12 9.74
C SER A 374 -13.45 -13.80 9.68
N ARG A 375 -12.85 -13.89 8.49
CA ARG A 375 -11.44 -13.54 8.26
C ARG A 375 -11.16 -12.07 8.54
N MET A 376 -12.04 -11.17 8.11
CA MET A 376 -11.93 -9.75 8.45
C MET A 376 -12.06 -9.53 9.96
N GLN A 377 -13.00 -10.22 10.61
CA GLN A 377 -13.18 -10.13 12.06
C GLN A 377 -11.96 -10.61 12.84
N HIS A 378 -11.23 -11.62 12.37
CA HIS A 378 -9.94 -12.04 12.94
C HIS A 378 -8.92 -10.91 12.88
N VAL A 379 -8.74 -10.27 11.72
CA VAL A 379 -7.80 -9.14 11.56
C VAL A 379 -8.16 -7.99 12.49
N ILE A 380 -9.45 -7.65 12.60
CA ILE A 380 -9.94 -6.59 13.49
C ILE A 380 -9.66 -6.96 14.95
N GLY A 381 -9.99 -8.18 15.35
CA GLY A 381 -9.87 -8.67 16.73
C GLY A 381 -8.42 -8.86 17.20
N THR A 382 -7.46 -8.89 16.27
CA THR A 382 -6.03 -9.09 16.56
C THR A 382 -5.18 -7.85 16.26
N TYR A 383 -5.80 -6.71 15.95
CA TYR A 383 -5.07 -5.48 15.69
C TYR A 383 -4.20 -5.07 16.87
N GLN A 384 -2.96 -4.70 16.57
CA GLN A 384 -2.03 -4.05 17.48
C GLN A 384 -1.34 -2.90 16.75
N ASP A 385 -1.04 -1.83 17.47
CA ASP A 385 -0.24 -0.73 16.92
C ASP A 385 1.23 -1.15 16.82
N GLU A 386 1.75 -1.23 15.60
CA GLU A 386 3.11 -1.74 15.34
C GLU A 386 4.21 -0.91 16.02
N TRP A 387 4.00 0.40 16.21
CA TRP A 387 4.97 1.27 16.89
C TRP A 387 4.90 1.11 18.40
N ARG A 388 3.71 0.99 18.97
CA ARG A 388 3.54 0.63 20.37
C ARG A 388 4.24 -0.68 20.68
N SER A 389 3.97 -1.74 19.89
CA SER A 389 4.63 -3.04 20.04
C SER A 389 6.16 -2.92 19.91
N ALA A 390 6.66 -2.11 18.97
CA ALA A 390 8.10 -1.91 18.76
C ALA A 390 8.79 -1.15 19.89
N ILE A 391 8.08 -0.23 20.57
CA ILE A 391 8.59 0.58 21.68
C ILE A 391 8.59 -0.21 22.99
N GLU A 392 7.54 -0.99 23.23
CA GLU A 392 7.33 -1.77 24.45
C GLU A 392 8.22 -3.03 24.50
N ASP A 393 8.64 -3.58 23.35
CA ASP A 393 9.58 -4.69 23.25
C ASP A 393 11.04 -4.20 23.15
N PRO A 394 11.89 -4.42 24.19
CA PRO A 394 13.28 -3.97 24.18
C PRO A 394 14.14 -4.59 23.06
N GLU A 395 13.87 -5.82 22.63
CA GLU A 395 14.62 -6.48 21.56
C GLU A 395 14.27 -5.88 20.20
N VAL A 396 13.00 -5.54 19.99
CA VAL A 396 12.57 -4.84 18.77
C VAL A 396 13.11 -3.42 18.78
N ARG A 397 13.07 -2.71 19.92
CA ARG A 397 13.59 -1.34 20.05
C ARG A 397 15.08 -1.24 19.68
N LYS A 398 15.90 -2.25 20.00
CA LYS A 398 17.33 -2.30 19.64
C LYS A 398 17.60 -2.22 18.13
N ARG A 399 16.60 -2.56 17.30
CA ARG A 399 16.69 -2.50 15.83
C ARG A 399 16.83 -1.07 15.30
N PHE A 400 16.31 -0.10 16.06
CA PHE A 400 16.30 1.31 15.67
C PHE A 400 17.56 2.02 16.19
N LYS A 401 18.72 1.61 15.68
CA LYS A 401 20.02 2.25 15.93
C LYS A 401 20.71 2.50 14.61
N THR A 402 21.34 3.66 14.48
CA THR A 402 22.17 3.98 13.32
C THR A 402 23.43 3.12 13.32
N PHE A 403 24.09 3.03 14.48
CA PHE A 403 25.32 2.27 14.66
C PHE A 403 25.18 1.32 15.84
N ILE A 404 25.31 0.01 15.57
CA ILE A 404 25.07 -1.07 16.55
C ILE A 404 25.96 -0.91 17.80
N ASN A 405 27.21 -0.49 17.61
CA ASN A 405 28.23 -0.41 18.66
C ASN A 405 28.46 1.02 19.21
N ALA A 406 27.66 2.00 18.81
CA ALA A 406 27.86 3.39 19.23
C ALA A 406 26.98 3.76 20.43
N LYS A 407 27.46 4.71 21.25
CA LYS A 407 26.68 5.28 22.37
C LYS A 407 25.56 6.17 21.82
N ALA A 408 24.58 6.53 22.67
CA ALA A 408 23.45 7.38 22.27
C ALA A 408 23.88 8.70 21.61
N ALA A 409 24.91 9.38 22.16
CA ALA A 409 25.43 10.63 21.61
C ALA A 409 26.09 10.50 20.22
N GLU A 410 26.42 9.28 19.80
CA GLU A 410 27.12 8.96 18.56
C GLU A 410 26.17 8.36 17.51
N GLN A 411 24.87 8.31 17.78
CA GLN A 411 23.87 7.73 16.86
C GLN A 411 23.53 8.64 15.67
N ASN A 412 23.92 9.91 15.69
CA ASN A 412 23.68 10.80 14.56
C ASN A 412 24.48 10.35 13.35
N ASP A 413 23.79 10.07 12.24
CA ASP A 413 24.40 9.85 10.94
C ASP A 413 24.85 11.21 10.35
N PRO A 414 26.17 11.45 10.21
CA PRO A 414 26.68 12.71 9.67
C PRO A 414 26.40 12.87 8.17
N HIS A 415 25.99 11.81 7.46
CA HIS A 415 25.67 11.84 6.03
C HIS A 415 24.23 12.28 5.75
N ILE A 416 23.34 12.25 6.75
CA ILE A 416 22.00 12.82 6.65
C ILE A 416 22.09 14.32 6.91
N GLN A 417 22.26 15.09 5.84
CA GLN A 417 22.48 16.53 5.89
C GLN A 417 21.34 17.29 5.20
N PHE A 418 20.93 18.38 5.85
CA PHE A 418 19.85 19.24 5.36
C PHE A 418 20.33 20.67 5.04
N ALA A 419 19.58 21.35 4.17
CA ALA A 419 19.71 22.78 3.88
C ALA A 419 18.34 23.47 4.02
N PRO A 420 18.28 24.74 4.44
CA PRO A 420 17.03 25.46 4.56
C PRO A 420 16.47 25.85 3.18
N VAL A 421 15.18 25.59 2.94
CA VAL A 421 14.42 26.05 1.77
C VAL A 421 12.97 26.33 2.16
N ARG A 422 12.45 27.50 1.77
CA ARG A 422 11.06 27.92 2.00
C ARG A 422 10.65 27.84 3.49
N GLY A 423 11.56 28.22 4.39
CA GLY A 423 11.31 28.21 5.83
C GLY A 423 11.28 26.81 6.48
N GLN A 424 11.67 25.76 5.76
CA GLN A 424 11.80 24.40 6.28
C GLN A 424 13.14 23.77 5.85
N ILE A 425 13.39 22.53 6.27
CA ILE A 425 14.55 21.75 5.80
C ILE A 425 14.26 21.04 4.47
N ARG A 426 15.32 20.77 3.70
CA ARG A 426 15.33 19.79 2.60
C ARG A 426 16.64 19.01 2.62
N PRO A 427 16.69 17.78 2.08
CA PRO A 427 17.96 17.09 1.88
C PRO A 427 18.92 17.95 1.03
N LYS A 428 20.20 17.97 1.41
CA LYS A 428 21.24 18.58 0.57
C LYS A 428 21.32 17.87 -0.78
N THR A 429 21.52 18.63 -1.84
CA THR A 429 21.81 18.12 -3.18
C THR A 429 23.23 17.53 -3.22
N GLU A 430 23.56 16.77 -4.26
CA GLU A 430 24.91 16.22 -4.42
C GLU A 430 26.00 17.30 -4.42
N ALA A 431 25.74 18.46 -5.04
CA ALA A 431 26.68 19.58 -5.07
C ALA A 431 26.88 20.26 -3.70
N GLU A 432 25.96 20.08 -2.76
CA GLU A 432 26.02 20.69 -1.42
C GLU A 432 26.54 19.73 -0.33
N ARG A 433 26.59 18.42 -0.64
CA ARG A 433 27.06 17.38 0.27
C ARG A 433 28.59 17.38 0.32
N ASP A 434 29.16 16.99 1.45
CA ASP A 434 30.61 16.84 1.60
C ASP A 434 31.17 15.80 0.62
N LEU A 435 32.30 16.14 -0.02
CA LEU A 435 32.97 15.34 -1.06
C LEU A 435 33.46 13.97 -0.58
N ASN A 436 33.50 13.72 0.72
CA ASN A 436 34.00 12.47 1.32
C ASN A 436 32.95 11.36 1.42
N ARG A 437 31.75 11.54 0.85
CA ARG A 437 30.68 10.55 0.91
C ARG A 437 30.91 9.41 -0.09
N ILE A 438 30.69 8.17 0.35
CA ILE A 438 30.55 7.02 -0.56
C ILE A 438 29.27 7.23 -1.37
N PRO A 439 29.30 7.26 -2.71
CA PRO A 439 28.11 7.43 -3.52
C PRO A 439 27.09 6.33 -3.20
N VAL A 440 25.82 6.73 -3.01
CA VAL A 440 24.72 5.77 -2.92
C VAL A 440 24.52 5.24 -4.33
N VAL A 441 25.00 4.02 -4.58
CA VAL A 441 24.79 3.34 -5.85
C VAL A 441 23.32 2.93 -5.90
N GLU A 442 22.54 3.52 -6.82
CA GLU A 442 21.19 3.04 -7.10
C GLU A 442 21.29 1.59 -7.64
N ALA A 443 20.62 0.65 -6.98
CA ALA A 443 20.55 -0.76 -7.39
C ALA A 443 19.42 -0.99 -8.40
#